data_AF-A0A317E048-F1
#
_entry.id   AF-A0A317E048-F1
#
_cell.length_a   1.000
_cell.length_b   1.000
_cell.length_c   1.000
_cell.angle_alpha   90.00
_cell.angle_beta   90.00
_cell.angle_gamma   90.00
#
_symmetry.space_group_name_H-M   'P 1'
#
loop_
_entity.id
_entity.type
_entity.pdbx_description
1 polymer ?
#
loop_
_entity_poly.entity_id
_entity_poly.type
_entity_poly.pdbx_seq_one_letter_code
_entity_poly.pdbx_strand_id
1 'polypeptide(L)'
;MTGSRKKTREDVLAAAGEPPPGGDFVWDGEDEDERPATEAELQVGIAAARKRGRGPQKAPTKERISLRVSTAVLSHFRAGGPGWQSRINAALEKLVEDES
;
A
#
# COMPACT_ATOMS: atom_id res chain seq x y z
N MET A 1 -23.18 20.70 -3.13
CA MET A 1 -21.76 20.29 -3.21
C MET A 1 -21.71 19.01 -4.02
N THR A 2 -21.22 19.07 -5.27
CA THR A 2 -21.25 17.95 -6.22
C THR A 2 -20.13 16.96 -5.89
N GLY A 3 -20.49 15.71 -5.59
CA GLY A 3 -19.53 14.64 -5.27
C GLY A 3 -18.66 14.28 -6.48
N SER A 4 -17.36 14.14 -6.25
CA SER A 4 -16.38 13.73 -7.25
C SER A 4 -16.74 12.35 -7.82
N ARG A 5 -17.11 12.29 -9.10
CA ARG A 5 -17.36 11.03 -9.83
C ARG A 5 -16.04 10.27 -9.95
N LYS A 6 -15.95 9.07 -9.37
CA LYS A 6 -14.78 8.19 -9.60
C LYS A 6 -14.80 7.79 -11.08
N LYS A 7 -13.74 8.13 -11.83
CA LYS A 7 -13.58 7.70 -13.22
C LYS A 7 -13.55 6.17 -13.27
N THR A 8 -14.39 5.59 -14.12
CA THR A 8 -14.40 4.15 -14.36
C THR A 8 -13.21 3.78 -15.24
N ARG A 9 -12.85 2.48 -15.28
CA ARG A 9 -11.80 1.97 -16.17
C ARG A 9 -12.08 2.33 -17.64
N GLU A 10 -13.36 2.34 -18.04
CA GLU A 10 -13.79 2.75 -19.38
C GLU A 10 -13.51 4.24 -19.63
N ASP A 11 -13.81 5.13 -18.67
CA ASP A 11 -13.49 6.56 -18.79
C ASP A 11 -11.97 6.82 -18.88
N VAL A 12 -11.16 6.00 -18.20
CA VAL A 12 -9.69 6.09 -18.24
C VAL A 12 -9.16 5.62 -19.59
N LEU A 13 -9.68 4.50 -20.11
CA LEU A 13 -9.29 3.97 -21.42
C LEU A 13 -9.76 4.87 -22.57
N ALA A 14 -10.94 5.49 -22.46
CA ALA A 14 -11.43 6.43 -23.47
C ALA A 14 -10.66 7.77 -23.46
N ALA A 15 -10.15 8.19 -22.30
CA ALA A 15 -9.31 9.38 -22.18
C ALA A 15 -7.88 9.15 -22.70
N ALA A 16 -7.38 7.91 -22.64
CA ALA A 16 -6.19 7.49 -23.36
C ALA A 16 -6.59 7.26 -24.83
N GLY A 17 -6.57 8.34 -25.63
CA GLY A 17 -6.78 8.24 -27.08
C GLY A 17 -5.82 7.25 -27.73
N GLU A 18 -6.08 6.90 -28.99
CA GLU A 18 -5.15 6.04 -29.74
C GLU A 18 -3.76 6.70 -29.79
N PRO A 19 -2.70 6.02 -29.31
CA PRO A 19 -1.36 6.56 -29.39
C PRO A 19 -1.01 6.80 -30.86
N PRO A 20 -0.30 7.89 -31.18
CA PRO A 20 0.09 8.16 -32.56
C PRO A 20 0.93 6.99 -33.11
N PRO A 21 0.90 6.76 -34.43
CA PRO A 21 1.72 5.72 -35.05
C PRO A 21 3.21 6.08 -34.86
N GLY A 22 3.82 5.48 -33.83
CA GLY A 22 5.16 5.82 -33.33
C GLY A 22 5.30 5.82 -31.80
N GLY A 23 4.19 5.82 -31.05
CA GLY A 23 4.18 5.98 -29.60
C GLY A 23 4.26 7.45 -29.17
N ASP A 24 3.97 7.72 -27.90
CA ASP A 24 3.94 9.09 -27.36
C ASP A 24 5.33 9.71 -27.14
N PHE A 25 6.38 8.91 -27.30
CA PHE A 25 7.76 9.31 -27.06
C PHE A 25 8.71 8.74 -28.10
N VAL A 26 9.41 9.63 -28.80
CA VAL A 26 10.49 9.31 -29.74
C VAL A 26 11.77 9.93 -29.19
N TRP A 27 12.78 9.11 -28.91
CA TRP A 27 14.08 9.57 -28.45
C TRP A 27 14.85 10.24 -29.60
N ASP A 28 15.36 11.45 -29.36
CA ASP A 28 16.06 12.27 -30.35
C ASP A 28 17.57 11.95 -30.48
N GLY A 29 18.12 11.15 -29.55
CA GLY A 29 19.53 10.76 -29.56
C GLY A 29 20.47 11.79 -28.93
N GLU A 30 19.97 12.88 -28.36
CA GLU A 30 20.82 13.93 -27.78
C GLU A 30 21.26 13.59 -26.34
N ASP A 31 20.37 12.97 -25.55
CA ASP A 31 20.66 12.55 -24.17
C ASP A 31 20.44 11.05 -23.97
N GLU A 32 21.51 10.32 -23.64
CA GLU A 32 21.46 8.89 -23.31
C GLU A 32 20.60 8.59 -22.07
N ASP A 33 20.46 9.53 -21.13
CA ASP A 33 19.62 9.37 -19.94
C ASP A 33 18.12 9.46 -20.28
N GLU A 34 17.77 10.09 -21.40
CA GLU A 34 16.38 10.18 -21.88
C GLU A 34 15.97 9.00 -22.77
N ARG A 35 16.91 8.10 -23.11
CA ARG A 35 16.57 6.95 -23.96
C ARG A 35 15.60 6.01 -23.24
N PRO A 36 14.66 5.38 -23.96
CA PRO A 36 13.82 4.36 -23.38
C PRO A 36 14.68 3.18 -22.90
N ALA A 37 14.37 2.66 -21.71
CA ALA A 37 15.05 1.49 -21.19
C ALA A 37 14.94 0.32 -22.17
N THR A 38 16.05 -0.39 -22.38
CA THR A 38 16.01 -1.67 -23.08
C THR A 38 15.19 -2.68 -22.27
N GLU A 39 14.67 -3.71 -22.94
CA GLU A 39 13.91 -4.77 -22.27
C GLU A 39 14.69 -5.38 -21.11
N ALA A 40 16.00 -5.60 -21.26
CA ALA A 40 16.84 -6.14 -20.21
C ALA A 40 16.95 -5.20 -18.99
N GLU A 41 17.16 -3.90 -19.22
CA GLU A 41 17.23 -2.88 -18.16
C GLU A 41 15.89 -2.76 -17.42
N LEU A 42 14.78 -2.79 -18.16
CA LEU A 42 13.43 -2.78 -17.60
C LEU A 42 13.19 -4.01 -16.70
N GLN A 43 13.54 -5.22 -17.16
CA GLN A 43 13.38 -6.44 -16.37
C GLN A 43 14.20 -6.40 -15.06
N VAL A 44 15.42 -5.87 -15.10
CA VAL A 44 16.26 -5.68 -13.90
C VAL A 44 15.61 -4.70 -12.93
N GLY A 45 15.11 -3.57 -13.41
CA GLY A 45 14.39 -2.58 -12.61
C GLY A 45 13.14 -3.15 -11.94
N ILE A 46 12.33 -3.92 -12.68
CA ILE A 46 11.13 -4.58 -12.16
C ILE A 46 11.49 -5.61 -11.09
N ALA A 47 12.51 -6.44 -11.31
CA ALA A 47 12.96 -7.44 -10.34
C ALA A 47 13.46 -6.78 -9.04
N ALA A 48 14.23 -5.70 -9.15
CA ALA A 48 14.71 -4.93 -8.01
C ALA A 48 13.55 -4.27 -7.22
N ALA A 49 12.55 -3.73 -7.92
CA ALA A 49 11.37 -3.15 -7.31
C ALA A 49 10.53 -4.21 -6.57
N ARG A 50 10.32 -5.38 -7.17
CA ARG A 50 9.62 -6.51 -6.52
C ARG A 50 10.33 -6.98 -5.26
N LYS A 51 11.67 -6.96 -5.23
CA LYS A 51 12.47 -7.29 -4.04
C LYS A 51 12.36 -6.26 -2.92
N ARG A 52 12.12 -4.98 -3.25
CA ARG A 52 11.88 -3.89 -2.28
C ARG A 52 10.43 -3.82 -1.79
N GLY A 53 9.50 -4.49 -2.46
CA GLY A 53 8.10 -4.54 -2.04
C GLY A 53 7.93 -5.22 -0.68
N ARG A 54 6.93 -4.77 0.09
CA ARG A 54 6.48 -5.49 1.28
C ARG A 54 6.08 -6.90 0.82
N GLY A 55 6.73 -7.92 1.38
CA GLY A 55 6.48 -9.32 1.02
C GLY A 55 4.99 -9.67 1.07
N PRO A 56 4.57 -10.75 0.38
CA PRO A 56 3.16 -11.13 0.32
C PRO A 56 2.58 -11.17 1.73
N GLN A 57 1.52 -10.39 1.95
CA GLN A 57 0.79 -10.36 3.21
C GLN A 57 0.14 -11.73 3.41
N LYS A 58 0.85 -12.65 4.07
CA LYS A 58 0.39 -13.99 4.41
C LYS A 58 -0.74 -13.87 5.43
N ALA A 59 -1.97 -13.71 4.94
CA ALA A 59 -3.19 -13.52 5.72
C ALA A 59 -3.14 -12.28 6.66
N PRO A 60 -4.30 -11.71 7.06
CA PRO A 60 -4.29 -10.76 8.16
C PRO A 60 -3.91 -11.51 9.44
N THR A 61 -2.70 -11.27 9.95
CA THR A 61 -2.25 -11.82 11.25
C THR A 61 -3.05 -11.28 12.44
N LYS A 62 -3.85 -10.23 12.22
CA LYS A 62 -4.73 -9.61 13.21
C LYS A 62 -6.09 -9.38 12.59
N GLU A 63 -7.14 -9.85 13.26
CA GLU A 63 -8.51 -9.62 12.85
C GLU A 63 -9.03 -8.29 13.43
N ARG A 64 -9.64 -7.45 12.58
CA ARG A 64 -10.23 -6.19 13.03
C ARG A 64 -11.67 -6.44 13.47
N ILE A 65 -11.89 -6.44 14.77
CA ILE A 65 -13.23 -6.57 15.37
C ILE A 65 -13.70 -5.27 16.00
N SER A 66 -15.02 -5.16 16.20
CA SER A 66 -15.63 -4.11 17.02
C SER A 66 -15.86 -4.65 18.43
N LEU A 67 -15.00 -4.28 19.38
CA LEU A 67 -15.08 -4.69 20.78
C LEU A 67 -15.40 -3.50 21.68
N ARG A 68 -16.33 -3.67 22.63
CA ARG A 68 -16.57 -2.68 23.69
C ARG A 68 -15.62 -2.95 24.84
N VAL A 69 -14.86 -1.93 25.23
CA VAL A 69 -13.90 -1.97 26.34
C VAL A 69 -14.32 -0.94 27.39
N SER A 70 -14.13 -1.26 28.68
CA SER A 70 -14.39 -0.33 29.77
C SER A 70 -13.61 0.98 29.61
N THR A 71 -14.24 2.11 29.95
CA THR A 71 -13.62 3.44 29.90
C THR A 71 -12.34 3.50 30.74
N ALA A 72 -12.31 2.88 31.92
CA ALA A 72 -11.12 2.90 32.78
C ALA A 72 -9.91 2.25 32.10
N VAL A 73 -10.12 1.10 31.47
CA VAL A 73 -9.08 0.36 30.73
C VAL A 73 -8.59 1.19 29.54
N LEU A 74 -9.52 1.74 28.75
CA LEU A 74 -9.19 2.56 27.59
C LEU A 74 -8.38 3.80 27.98
N SER A 75 -8.77 4.49 29.06
CA SER A 75 -8.07 5.66 29.59
C SER A 75 -6.65 5.34 30.05
N HIS A 76 -6.46 4.22 30.75
CA HIS A 76 -5.14 3.76 31.19
C HIS A 76 -4.18 3.58 30.00
N PHE A 77 -4.60 2.85 28.97
CA PHE A 77 -3.73 2.60 27.82
C PHE A 77 -3.48 3.87 27.00
N ARG A 78 -4.48 4.74 26.83
CA ARG A 78 -4.35 6.01 26.08
C ARG A 78 -3.43 7.01 26.75
N ALA A 79 -3.38 7.04 28.08
CA ALA A 79 -2.49 7.93 28.83
C ALA A 79 -1.01 7.70 28.48
N GLY A 80 -0.63 6.47 28.11
CA GLY A 80 0.72 6.14 27.65
C GLY A 80 1.05 6.60 26.21
N GLY A 81 0.19 7.38 25.57
CA GLY A 81 0.46 7.97 24.25
C GLY A 81 0.34 6.99 23.07
N PRO A 82 0.96 7.32 21.91
CA PRO A 82 0.91 6.51 20.70
C PRO A 82 1.26 5.03 20.93
N GLY A 83 0.66 4.14 20.14
CA GLY A 83 0.87 2.69 20.28
C GLY A 83 0.04 2.03 21.39
N TRP A 84 -0.91 2.75 22.01
CA TRP A 84 -1.78 2.18 23.04
C TRP A 84 -2.58 0.95 22.59
N GLN A 85 -2.98 0.88 21.32
CA GLN A 85 -3.65 -0.29 20.73
C GLN A 85 -2.74 -1.51 20.68
N SER A 86 -1.45 -1.32 20.38
CA SER A 86 -0.47 -2.41 20.40
C SER A 86 -0.23 -2.90 21.83
N ARG A 87 -0.18 -1.99 22.81
CA ARG A 87 -0.01 -2.34 24.23
C ARG A 87 -1.18 -3.14 24.78
N ILE A 88 -2.43 -2.76 24.49
CA ILE A 88 -3.59 -3.52 24.94
C ILE A 88 -3.63 -4.91 24.28
N ASN A 89 -3.27 -5.03 23.00
CA ASN A 89 -3.16 -6.33 22.34
C ASN A 89 -2.10 -7.22 23.00
N ALA A 90 -0.91 -6.69 23.30
CA ALA A 90 0.14 -7.45 23.97
C ALA A 90 -0.25 -7.90 25.39
N ALA A 91 -1.05 -7.11 26.11
CA ALA A 91 -1.59 -7.52 27.40
C ALA A 91 -2.58 -8.69 27.28
N LEU A 92 -3.43 -8.69 26.24
CA LEU A 92 -4.34 -9.80 25.95
C LEU A 92 -3.59 -11.07 25.53
N GLU A 93 -2.54 -10.95 24.72
CA GLU A 93 -1.70 -12.09 24.32
C GLU A 93 -1.06 -12.77 25.53
N LYS A 94 -0.52 -11.98 26.48
CA LYS A 94 0.04 -12.52 27.73
C LYS A 94 -0.99 -13.26 28.58
N LEU A 95 -2.20 -12.70 28.70
CA LEU A 95 -3.27 -13.35 29.45
C LEU A 95 -3.62 -14.72 28.85
N VAL A 96 -3.65 -14.84 27.51
CA VAL A 96 -3.91 -16.11 26.82
C VAL A 96 -2.77 -17.12 27.03
N GLU A 97 -1.52 -16.66 27.03
CA GLU A 97 -0.34 -17.50 27.31
C GLU A 97 -0.35 -18.01 28.76
N ASP A 98 -0.71 -17.15 29.72
CA ASP A 98 -0.81 -17.52 31.14
C ASP A 98 -1.95 -18.50 31.43
N GLU A 99 -3.03 -18.48 30.64
CA GLU A 99 -4.17 -19.39 30.75
C GLU A 99 -3.97 -20.73 30.02
N SER A 100 -2.90 -20.86 29.21
CA SER A 100 -2.58 -22.05 28.40
C SER A 100 -1.59 -22.99 29.10
#